data_AF-A0A832JYQ3-F1
#
_entry.id   AF-A0A832JYQ3-F1
#
_cell.length_a   1.000
_cell.length_b   1.000
_cell.length_c   1.000
_cell.angle_alpha   90.00
_cell.angle_beta   90.00
_cell.angle_gamma   90.00
#
_symmetry.space_group_name_H-M   'P 1'
#
loop_
_entity.id
_entity.type
_entity.pdbx_description
1 polymer ?
#
loop_
_entity_poly.entity_id
_entity_poly.type
_entity_poly.pdbx_seq_one_letter_code
_entity_poly.pdbx_strand_id
1 'polypeptide(L)'
;MSRRGLTPLDERVWESLKRLGLSEYEVKAYMVLVNLKSATAREISNASEIPVSKIYETLRSLEHKGLIRVERGRPMRYLPEHPQSAAEALKAAFEGMLNEDLKLFVSTFAPIYEGEGPERPDIWIIRSEASLWRSVKEVIGRANMQLSIAIPVIPPEINQMLLSAASILKEKRGLVRIIISPQLSNKATAKLLSSVAEVRVREITFGGGVINDSSEVVLLLLSPGENSPKMAIYSTYTALSGIAQLYFDMLWEHSERLKL
;
A
#
# COMPACT_ATOMS: atom_id res chain seq x y z
N MET A 1 -50.93 -24.26 -20.46
CA MET A 1 -49.65 -23.99 -21.17
C MET A 1 -48.78 -23.14 -20.26
N SER A 2 -47.79 -23.75 -19.61
CA SER A 2 -47.03 -23.13 -18.51
C SER A 2 -45.88 -22.27 -19.07
N ARG A 3 -45.94 -20.95 -18.84
CA ARG A 3 -44.79 -20.05 -18.92
C ARG A 3 -43.80 -20.46 -17.83
N ARG A 4 -42.83 -21.32 -18.16
CA ARG A 4 -41.61 -21.44 -17.34
C ARG A 4 -40.78 -20.18 -17.58
N GLY A 5 -41.12 -19.12 -16.87
CA GLY A 5 -40.28 -17.93 -16.78
C GLY A 5 -38.90 -18.34 -16.28
N LEU A 6 -37.88 -17.69 -16.84
CA LEU A 6 -36.52 -17.70 -16.33
C LEU A 6 -36.57 -17.63 -14.80
N THR A 7 -36.00 -18.62 -14.11
CA THR A 7 -35.79 -18.51 -12.66
C THR A 7 -35.06 -17.18 -12.43
N PRO A 8 -35.56 -16.27 -11.57
CA PRO A 8 -34.85 -15.04 -11.27
C PRO A 8 -33.49 -15.46 -10.72
N LEU A 9 -32.44 -15.24 -11.51
CA LEU A 9 -31.09 -15.50 -11.04
C LEU A 9 -30.81 -14.49 -9.92
N ASP A 10 -30.04 -14.96 -8.94
CA ASP A 10 -29.51 -14.12 -7.89
C ASP A 10 -28.83 -12.92 -8.58
N GLU A 11 -29.28 -11.71 -8.26
CA GLU A 11 -28.74 -10.44 -8.75
C GLU A 11 -27.21 -10.39 -8.55
N ARG A 12 -26.71 -11.11 -7.54
CA ARG A 12 -25.28 -11.29 -7.27
C ARG A 12 -24.53 -12.02 -8.38
N VAL A 13 -25.12 -13.02 -9.04
CA VAL A 13 -24.50 -13.74 -10.16
C VAL A 13 -24.44 -12.85 -11.39
N TRP A 14 -25.51 -12.09 -11.65
CA TRP A 14 -25.56 -11.12 -12.74
C TRP A 14 -24.45 -10.08 -12.61
N GLU A 15 -24.37 -9.42 -11.45
CA GLU A 15 -23.33 -8.43 -11.17
C GLU A 15 -21.93 -9.05 -11.20
N SER A 16 -21.78 -10.31 -10.79
CA SER A 16 -20.51 -11.01 -10.88
C SER A 16 -20.07 -11.22 -12.34
N LEU A 17 -20.96 -11.62 -13.24
CA LEU A 17 -20.62 -11.79 -14.65
C LEU A 17 -20.28 -10.45 -15.32
N LYS A 18 -20.97 -9.37 -14.96
CA LYS A 18 -20.62 -8.02 -15.44
C LYS A 18 -19.22 -7.60 -15.01
N ARG A 19 -18.86 -7.82 -13.74
CA ARG A 19 -17.50 -7.55 -13.24
C ARG A 19 -16.43 -8.40 -13.92
N LEU A 20 -16.77 -9.60 -14.40
CA LEU A 20 -15.89 -10.47 -15.17
C LEU A 20 -15.79 -10.10 -16.66
N GLY A 21 -16.32 -8.93 -17.05
CA GLY A 21 -16.16 -8.40 -18.40
C GLY A 21 -17.25 -8.81 -19.40
N LEU A 22 -18.42 -9.24 -18.93
CA LEU A 22 -19.58 -9.43 -19.80
C LEU A 22 -20.44 -8.16 -19.84
N SER A 23 -20.90 -7.83 -21.05
CA SER A 23 -21.95 -6.84 -21.27
C SER A 23 -23.33 -7.39 -20.86
N GLU A 24 -24.30 -6.50 -20.66
CA GLU A 24 -25.65 -6.91 -20.28
C GLU A 24 -26.31 -7.85 -21.30
N TYR A 25 -26.06 -7.64 -22.59
CA TYR A 25 -26.56 -8.55 -23.63
C TYR A 25 -25.90 -9.92 -23.56
N GLU A 26 -24.60 -9.99 -23.32
CA GLU A 26 -23.89 -11.26 -23.16
C GLU A 26 -24.41 -12.04 -21.95
N VAL A 27 -24.62 -11.37 -20.81
CA VAL A 27 -25.18 -12.00 -19.62
C VAL A 27 -26.58 -12.57 -19.92
N LYS A 28 -27.50 -11.77 -20.50
CA LYS A 28 -28.85 -12.25 -20.87
C LYS A 28 -28.81 -13.43 -21.83
N ALA A 29 -28.05 -13.31 -22.92
CA ALA A 29 -27.97 -14.35 -23.94
C ALA A 29 -27.39 -15.65 -23.38
N TYR A 30 -26.32 -15.56 -22.58
CA TYR A 30 -25.71 -16.72 -21.95
C TYR A 30 -26.65 -17.41 -20.95
N MET A 31 -27.35 -16.66 -20.10
CA MET A 31 -28.31 -17.23 -19.14
C MET A 31 -29.47 -17.95 -19.84
N VAL A 32 -30.03 -17.33 -20.87
CA VAL A 32 -31.07 -17.97 -21.70
C VAL A 32 -30.54 -19.25 -22.31
N LEU A 33 -29.32 -19.22 -22.85
CA LEU A 33 -28.72 -20.38 -23.49
C LEU A 33 -28.42 -21.52 -22.51
N VAL A 34 -27.93 -21.23 -21.30
CA VAL A 34 -27.73 -22.21 -20.22
C VAL A 34 -29.04 -22.93 -19.89
N ASN A 35 -30.15 -22.19 -19.80
CA ASN A 35 -31.46 -22.77 -19.53
C ASN A 35 -32.01 -23.60 -20.70
N LEU A 36 -31.81 -23.14 -21.94
CA LEU A 36 -32.26 -23.84 -23.14
C LEU A 36 -31.38 -25.04 -23.50
N LYS A 37 -30.14 -25.11 -23.00
CA LYS A 37 -29.09 -26.12 -23.26
C LYS A 37 -28.59 -26.18 -24.71
N SER A 38 -29.43 -25.89 -25.68
CA SER A 38 -29.09 -25.79 -27.09
C SER A 38 -30.17 -24.99 -27.81
N ALA A 39 -29.80 -23.95 -28.57
CA ALA A 39 -30.76 -23.09 -29.24
C ALA A 39 -30.18 -22.43 -30.50
N THR A 40 -31.05 -22.06 -31.43
CA THR A 40 -30.73 -21.23 -32.59
C THR A 40 -30.67 -19.75 -32.17
N ALA A 41 -29.99 -18.92 -32.95
CA ALA A 41 -29.91 -17.47 -32.67
C ALA A 41 -31.29 -16.81 -32.53
N ARG A 42 -32.29 -17.27 -33.29
CA ARG A 42 -33.66 -16.74 -33.24
C ARG A 42 -34.40 -17.15 -31.95
N GLU A 43 -34.22 -18.39 -31.51
CA GLU A 43 -34.76 -18.87 -30.23
C GLU A 43 -34.16 -18.09 -29.05
N ILE A 44 -32.84 -17.85 -29.07
CA ILE A 44 -32.15 -17.07 -28.04
C ILE A 44 -32.61 -15.61 -28.06
N SER A 45 -32.70 -14.99 -29.25
CA SER A 45 -33.19 -13.61 -29.41
C SER A 45 -34.58 -13.42 -28.83
N ASN A 46 -35.51 -14.33 -29.14
CA ASN A 46 -36.87 -14.28 -28.62
C ASN A 46 -36.92 -14.45 -27.09
N ALA A 47 -36.14 -15.35 -26.52
CA ALA A 47 -36.15 -15.64 -25.09
C ALA A 47 -35.34 -14.65 -24.24
N SER A 48 -34.35 -13.96 -24.82
CA SER A 48 -33.52 -12.94 -24.16
C SER A 48 -34.01 -11.52 -24.36
N GLU A 49 -35.02 -11.32 -25.21
CA GLU A 49 -35.52 -10.01 -25.65
C GLU A 49 -34.43 -9.14 -26.32
N ILE A 50 -33.34 -9.76 -26.78
CA ILE A 50 -32.29 -9.09 -27.55
C ILE A 50 -32.69 -9.07 -29.02
N PRO A 51 -32.70 -7.92 -29.71
CA PRO A 51 -33.01 -7.85 -31.13
C PRO A 51 -32.12 -8.76 -31.99
N VAL A 52 -32.68 -9.34 -33.04
CA VAL A 52 -31.96 -10.24 -33.97
C VAL A 52 -30.75 -9.55 -34.60
N SER A 53 -30.78 -8.22 -34.78
CA SER A 53 -29.63 -7.45 -35.27
C SER A 53 -28.41 -7.48 -34.34
N LYS A 54 -28.61 -7.68 -33.03
CA LYS A 54 -27.54 -7.71 -32.01
C LYS A 54 -27.20 -9.12 -31.52
N ILE A 55 -28.10 -10.08 -31.67
CA ILE A 55 -27.90 -11.43 -31.10
C ILE A 55 -26.71 -12.15 -31.73
N TYR A 56 -26.50 -12.00 -33.04
CA TYR A 56 -25.38 -12.67 -33.72
C TYR A 56 -24.02 -12.13 -33.26
N GLU A 57 -23.90 -10.82 -33.07
CA GLU A 57 -22.71 -10.19 -32.50
C GLU A 57 -22.48 -10.65 -31.05
N THR A 58 -23.54 -10.65 -30.25
CA THR A 58 -23.50 -11.11 -28.85
C THR A 58 -23.03 -12.56 -28.75
N LEU A 59 -23.59 -13.46 -29.58
CA LEU A 59 -23.21 -14.88 -29.59
C LEU A 59 -21.78 -15.08 -30.09
N ARG A 60 -21.34 -14.31 -31.10
CA ARG A 60 -19.94 -14.34 -31.55
C ARG A 60 -18.98 -13.90 -30.44
N SER A 61 -19.33 -12.86 -29.69
CA SER A 61 -18.52 -12.40 -28.56
C SER A 61 -18.45 -13.45 -27.45
N LEU A 62 -19.58 -14.07 -27.11
CA LEU A 62 -19.62 -15.18 -26.15
C LEU A 62 -18.79 -16.39 -26.60
N GLU A 63 -18.81 -16.71 -27.90
CA GLU A 63 -18.00 -17.78 -28.48
C GLU A 63 -16.51 -17.43 -28.39
N HIS A 64 -16.13 -16.19 -28.71
CA HIS A 64 -14.74 -15.70 -28.61
C HIS A 64 -14.23 -15.72 -27.17
N LYS A 65 -15.09 -15.41 -26.20
CA LYS A 65 -14.80 -15.50 -24.76
C LYS A 65 -14.80 -16.94 -24.23
N GLY A 66 -15.14 -17.95 -25.06
CA GLY A 66 -15.14 -19.36 -24.66
C GLY A 66 -16.31 -19.78 -23.77
N LEU A 67 -17.39 -19.00 -23.73
CA LEU A 67 -18.57 -19.33 -22.92
C LEU A 67 -19.57 -20.22 -23.66
N ILE A 68 -19.52 -20.23 -24.99
CA ILE A 68 -20.43 -21.01 -25.82
C ILE A 68 -19.68 -21.65 -26.97
N ARG A 69 -20.25 -22.71 -27.52
CA ARG A 69 -19.79 -23.33 -28.76
C ARG A 69 -20.89 -23.38 -29.80
N VAL A 70 -20.46 -23.49 -31.05
CA VAL A 70 -21.33 -23.52 -32.22
C VAL A 70 -21.31 -24.90 -32.85
N GLU A 71 -22.49 -25.52 -32.96
CA GLU A 71 -22.71 -26.70 -33.78
C GLU A 71 -23.16 -26.28 -35.18
N ARG A 72 -22.24 -26.44 -36.14
CA ARG A 72 -22.46 -26.09 -37.55
C ARG A 72 -23.35 -27.16 -38.19
N GLY A 73 -24.61 -26.81 -38.42
CA GLY A 73 -25.61 -27.66 -39.05
C GLY A 73 -26.72 -26.84 -39.72
N ARG A 74 -27.78 -27.51 -40.18
CA ARG A 74 -28.99 -26.86 -40.70
C ARG A 74 -30.20 -27.34 -39.86
N PRO A 75 -30.61 -26.57 -38.83
CA PRO A 75 -30.15 -25.22 -38.47
C PRO A 75 -28.86 -25.20 -37.63
N MET A 76 -28.17 -24.06 -37.65
CA MET A 76 -27.01 -23.77 -36.78
C MET A 76 -27.47 -23.60 -35.33
N ARG A 77 -26.80 -24.28 -34.39
CA ARG A 77 -27.16 -24.25 -32.96
C ARG A 77 -25.99 -23.77 -32.12
N TYR A 78 -26.32 -23.10 -31.04
CA TYR A 78 -25.39 -22.62 -30.01
C TYR A 78 -25.63 -23.45 -28.76
N LEU A 79 -24.56 -23.75 -28.03
CA LEU A 79 -24.61 -24.52 -26.78
C LEU A 79 -23.72 -23.81 -25.75
N PRO A 80 -24.12 -23.75 -24.48
CA PRO A 80 -23.25 -23.25 -23.42
C PRO A 80 -22.08 -24.22 -23.23
N GLU A 81 -20.90 -23.68 -22.93
CA GLU A 81 -19.78 -24.48 -22.45
C GLU A 81 -20.02 -24.94 -21.00
N HIS A 82 -19.27 -25.97 -20.59
CA HIS A 82 -19.33 -26.43 -19.21
C HIS A 82 -18.92 -25.30 -18.25
N PRO A 83 -19.63 -25.07 -17.12
CA PRO A 83 -19.36 -23.93 -16.24
C PRO A 83 -17.91 -23.83 -15.76
N GLN A 84 -17.26 -24.98 -15.54
CA GLN A 84 -15.84 -25.02 -15.17
C GLN A 84 -14.93 -24.44 -16.27
N SER A 85 -15.12 -24.88 -17.51
CA SER A 85 -14.34 -24.40 -18.65
C SER A 85 -14.64 -22.93 -18.96
N ALA A 86 -15.91 -22.53 -18.86
CA ALA A 86 -16.32 -21.13 -19.02
C ALA A 86 -15.69 -20.23 -17.93
N ALA A 87 -15.60 -20.71 -16.68
CA ALA A 87 -14.96 -19.97 -15.59
C ALA A 87 -13.44 -19.81 -15.82
N GLU A 88 -12.76 -20.84 -16.33
CA GLU A 88 -11.35 -20.76 -16.69
C GLU A 88 -11.11 -19.75 -17.83
N ALA A 89 -11.98 -19.74 -18.85
CA ALA A 89 -11.91 -18.77 -19.94
C ALA A 89 -12.14 -17.32 -19.47
N LEU A 90 -13.15 -17.11 -18.60
CA LEU A 90 -13.42 -15.80 -17.99
C LEU A 90 -12.23 -15.32 -17.15
N LYS A 91 -11.64 -16.21 -16.35
CA LYS A 91 -10.48 -15.89 -15.53
C LYS A 91 -9.30 -15.46 -16.40
N ALA A 92 -8.97 -16.23 -17.43
CA ALA A 92 -7.87 -15.92 -18.33
C ALA A 92 -8.07 -14.59 -19.06
N ALA A 93 -9.29 -14.30 -19.53
CA ALA A 93 -9.62 -13.03 -20.16
C ALA A 93 -9.47 -11.85 -19.17
N PHE A 94 -9.97 -12.00 -17.94
CA PHE A 94 -9.87 -10.97 -16.92
C PHE A 94 -8.42 -10.71 -16.48
N GLU A 95 -7.63 -11.76 -16.24
CA GLU A 95 -6.21 -11.64 -15.90
C GLU A 95 -5.40 -10.97 -17.02
N GLY A 96 -5.74 -11.25 -18.29
CA GLY A 96 -5.16 -10.58 -19.44
C GLY A 96 -5.41 -9.07 -19.43
N MET A 97 -6.68 -8.66 -19.35
CA MET A 97 -7.07 -7.24 -19.29
C MET A 97 -6.45 -6.53 -18.09
N LEU A 98 -6.52 -7.13 -16.91
CA LEU A 98 -5.95 -6.56 -15.68
C LEU A 98 -4.43 -6.34 -15.81
N ASN A 99 -3.71 -7.31 -16.38
CA ASN A 99 -2.26 -7.18 -16.57
C ASN A 99 -1.91 -6.07 -17.57
N GLU A 100 -2.70 -5.88 -18.62
CA GLU A 100 -2.50 -4.80 -19.59
C GLU A 100 -2.76 -3.43 -18.94
N ASP A 101 -3.85 -3.28 -18.21
CA ASP A 101 -4.20 -2.05 -17.48
C ASP A 101 -3.13 -1.69 -16.43
N LEU A 102 -2.66 -2.68 -15.67
CA LEU A 102 -1.61 -2.48 -14.67
C LEU A 102 -0.27 -2.11 -15.31
N LYS A 103 0.08 -2.71 -16.46
CA LYS A 103 1.29 -2.31 -17.21
C LYS A 103 1.19 -0.86 -17.66
N LEU A 104 0.05 -0.44 -18.22
CA LEU A 104 -0.17 0.94 -18.64
C LEU A 104 -0.10 1.92 -17.47
N PHE A 105 -0.71 1.55 -16.33
CA PHE A 105 -0.64 2.33 -15.10
C PHE A 105 0.82 2.53 -14.67
N VAL A 106 1.58 1.44 -14.53
CA VAL A 106 2.99 1.50 -14.10
C VAL A 106 3.82 2.29 -15.11
N SER A 107 3.71 2.02 -16.41
CA SER A 107 4.52 2.72 -17.42
C SER A 107 4.22 4.22 -17.50
N THR A 108 3.01 4.63 -17.15
CA THR A 108 2.60 6.05 -17.14
C THR A 108 3.09 6.76 -15.89
N PHE A 109 2.93 6.16 -14.72
CA PHE A 109 3.20 6.82 -13.44
C PHE A 109 4.61 6.58 -12.92
N ALA A 110 5.26 5.46 -13.24
CA ALA A 110 6.62 5.19 -12.79
C ALA A 110 7.61 6.27 -13.26
N PRO A 111 7.61 6.74 -14.53
CA PRO A 111 8.50 7.83 -14.93
C PRO A 111 8.16 9.18 -14.28
N ILE A 112 6.89 9.43 -13.94
CA ILE A 112 6.48 10.65 -13.22
C ILE A 112 6.96 10.58 -11.77
N TYR A 113 6.89 9.40 -11.17
CA TYR A 113 7.44 9.14 -9.86
C TYR A 113 8.97 9.23 -9.92
N GLU A 114 9.64 8.40 -10.69
CA GLU A 114 11.10 8.24 -10.73
C GLU A 114 11.83 9.39 -11.44
N GLY A 115 11.16 10.15 -12.31
CA GLY A 115 11.76 11.24 -13.06
C GLY A 115 12.17 12.43 -12.19
N GLU A 116 13.26 13.08 -12.58
CA GLU A 116 13.75 14.36 -12.04
C GLU A 116 12.75 15.49 -12.36
N GLY A 117 11.65 15.54 -11.61
CA GLY A 117 10.89 16.78 -11.41
C GLY A 117 11.68 17.74 -10.50
N PRO A 118 11.31 19.04 -10.43
CA PRO A 118 11.91 19.96 -9.47
C PRO A 118 11.85 19.32 -8.09
N GLU A 119 12.99 19.27 -7.39
CA GLU A 119 13.20 18.62 -6.09
C GLU A 119 11.86 18.39 -5.40
N ARG A 120 11.40 17.14 -5.38
CA ARG A 120 10.25 16.73 -4.56
C ARG A 120 10.42 17.44 -3.23
N PRO A 121 9.39 18.04 -2.62
CA PRO A 121 9.58 18.69 -1.33
C PRO A 121 10.17 17.65 -0.38
N ASP A 122 11.48 17.71 -0.18
CA ASP A 122 12.26 16.80 0.66
C ASP A 122 11.95 17.11 2.13
N ILE A 123 10.79 17.70 2.42
CA ILE A 123 10.37 18.28 3.68
C ILE A 123 8.86 18.07 3.78
N TRP A 124 8.46 17.15 4.67
CA TRP A 124 7.05 16.88 5.00
C TRP A 124 6.75 17.37 6.41
N ILE A 125 5.75 18.24 6.55
CA ILE A 125 5.23 18.64 7.86
C ILE A 125 4.17 17.63 8.30
N ILE A 126 4.50 16.87 9.34
CA ILE A 126 3.62 15.89 9.96
C ILE A 126 2.87 16.58 11.11
N ARG A 127 1.53 16.49 11.12
CA ARG A 127 0.65 17.16 12.10
C ARG A 127 -0.19 16.19 12.95
N SER A 128 0.24 14.94 13.04
CA SER A 128 -0.42 13.92 13.84
C SER A 128 0.61 13.11 14.62
N GLU A 129 0.36 12.91 15.91
CA GLU A 129 1.25 12.13 16.78
C GLU A 129 1.49 10.70 16.26
N ALA A 130 0.44 10.01 15.80
CA ALA A 130 0.56 8.66 15.24
C ALA A 130 1.49 8.62 14.01
N SER A 131 1.37 9.57 13.08
CA SER A 131 2.24 9.61 11.90
C SER A 131 3.65 10.11 12.21
N LEU A 132 3.81 10.92 13.26
CA LEU A 132 5.10 11.36 13.77
C LEU A 132 5.89 10.15 14.27
N TRP A 133 5.29 9.37 15.18
CA TRP A 133 5.97 8.18 15.71
C TRP A 133 6.17 7.11 14.65
N ARG A 134 5.27 6.98 13.67
CA ARG A 134 5.50 6.14 12.49
C ARG A 134 6.76 6.58 11.73
N SER A 135 6.91 7.88 11.46
CA SER A 135 8.07 8.40 10.71
C SER A 135 9.37 8.23 11.50
N VAL A 136 9.34 8.45 12.82
CA VAL A 136 10.45 8.12 13.72
C VAL A 136 10.80 6.64 13.63
N LYS A 137 9.80 5.75 13.62
CA LYS A 137 10.03 4.31 13.51
C LYS A 137 10.71 3.94 12.18
N GLU A 138 10.24 4.53 11.09
CA GLU A 138 10.80 4.30 9.76
C GLU A 138 12.26 4.77 9.67
N VAL A 139 12.59 5.98 10.14
CA VAL A 139 13.97 6.50 10.09
C VAL A 139 14.93 5.66 10.94
N ILE A 140 14.54 5.28 12.16
CA ILE A 140 15.35 4.37 13.00
C ILE A 140 15.52 3.02 12.31
N GLY A 141 14.46 2.47 11.72
CA GLY A 141 14.49 1.15 11.07
C GLY A 141 15.36 1.09 9.80
N ARG A 142 15.57 2.24 9.14
CA ARG A 142 16.42 2.35 7.94
C ARG A 142 17.90 2.65 8.24
N ALA A 143 18.25 2.95 9.48
CA ALA A 143 19.63 3.26 9.85
C ALA A 143 20.58 2.09 9.59
N ASN A 144 21.73 2.38 8.96
CA ASN A 144 22.70 1.35 8.56
C ASN A 144 24.05 1.45 9.26
N MET A 145 24.61 2.65 9.44
CA MET A 145 25.93 2.88 10.03
C MET A 145 25.91 3.86 11.19
N GLN A 146 25.02 4.84 11.17
CA GLN A 146 24.92 5.88 12.19
C GLN A 146 23.47 6.18 12.54
N LEU A 147 23.20 6.31 13.84
CA LEU A 147 21.93 6.73 14.37
C LEU A 147 22.15 7.77 15.48
N SER A 148 21.69 8.98 15.24
CA SER A 148 21.76 10.11 16.19
C SER A 148 20.33 10.44 16.64
N ILE A 149 20.07 10.37 17.95
CA ILE A 149 18.73 10.57 18.52
C ILE A 149 18.81 11.57 19.66
N ALA A 150 18.06 12.66 19.57
CA ALA A 150 17.86 13.58 20.69
C ALA A 150 16.36 13.75 20.87
N ILE A 151 15.74 13.06 21.84
CA ILE A 151 14.29 13.10 21.99
C ILE A 151 13.87 13.47 23.41
N PRO A 152 12.87 14.36 23.53
CA PRO A 152 12.42 14.88 24.80
C PRO A 152 11.60 13.88 25.59
N VAL A 153 11.09 12.80 24.96
CA VAL A 153 10.33 11.63 25.47
C VAL A 153 10.59 10.44 24.55
N ILE A 154 10.79 9.25 25.13
CA ILE A 154 10.80 7.96 24.42
C ILE A 154 9.50 7.22 24.75
N PRO A 155 8.53 7.16 23.81
CA PRO A 155 7.34 6.34 24.00
C PRO A 155 7.71 4.86 24.17
N PRO A 156 6.95 4.08 24.95
CA PRO A 156 7.20 2.65 25.12
C PRO A 156 7.29 1.86 23.80
N GLU A 157 6.49 2.26 22.81
CA GLU A 157 6.48 1.66 21.47
C GLU A 157 7.74 1.94 20.64
N ILE A 158 8.50 2.98 20.95
CA ILE A 158 9.79 3.28 20.31
C ILE A 158 10.92 2.54 21.01
N ASN A 159 10.81 2.30 22.33
CA ASN A 159 11.89 1.75 23.15
C ASN A 159 12.40 0.38 22.66
N GLN A 160 11.50 -0.57 22.41
CA GLN A 160 11.89 -1.90 21.92
C GLN A 160 12.57 -1.84 20.55
N MET A 161 12.00 -1.05 19.64
CA MET A 161 12.53 -0.92 18.29
C MET A 161 13.89 -0.22 18.28
N LEU A 162 14.06 0.79 19.12
CA LEU A 162 15.33 1.49 19.33
C LEU A 162 16.40 0.54 19.86
N LEU A 163 16.09 -0.29 20.86
CA LEU A 163 17.02 -1.30 21.38
C LEU A 163 17.43 -2.31 20.29
N SER A 164 16.47 -2.79 19.50
CA SER A 164 16.75 -3.71 18.39
C SER A 164 17.63 -3.06 17.32
N ALA A 165 17.28 -1.85 16.86
CA ALA A 165 18.05 -1.13 15.85
C ALA A 165 19.47 -0.80 16.35
N ALA A 166 19.61 -0.34 17.59
CA ALA A 166 20.90 -0.06 18.20
C ALA A 166 21.78 -1.31 18.33
N SER A 167 21.19 -2.47 18.67
CA SER A 167 21.91 -3.75 18.74
C SER A 167 22.45 -4.17 17.38
N ILE A 168 21.62 -4.10 16.34
CA ILE A 168 22.01 -4.43 14.94
C ILE A 168 23.12 -3.49 14.46
N LEU A 169 22.98 -2.19 14.71
CA LEU A 169 24.00 -1.21 14.35
C LEU A 169 25.32 -1.49 15.08
N LYS A 170 25.27 -1.80 16.38
CA LYS A 170 26.46 -2.14 17.17
C LYS A 170 27.17 -3.39 16.65
N GLU A 171 26.43 -4.43 16.25
CA GLU A 171 27.01 -5.63 15.62
C GLU A 171 27.73 -5.30 14.31
N LYS A 172 27.17 -4.38 13.52
CA LYS A 172 27.80 -3.83 12.31
C LYS A 172 28.94 -2.84 12.58
N ARG A 173 29.30 -2.60 13.85
CA ARG A 173 30.25 -1.55 14.30
C ARG A 173 29.82 -0.13 13.92
N GLY A 174 28.52 0.10 13.78
CA GLY A 174 27.92 1.40 13.61
C GLY A 174 27.91 2.23 14.90
N LEU A 175 27.66 3.53 14.75
CA LEU A 175 27.66 4.50 15.83
C LEU A 175 26.22 4.86 16.23
N VAL A 176 25.87 4.63 17.49
CA VAL A 176 24.55 4.98 18.03
C VAL A 176 24.73 5.96 19.20
N ARG A 177 24.23 7.19 19.03
CA ARG A 177 24.33 8.28 20.02
C ARG A 177 22.96 8.78 20.39
N ILE A 178 22.65 8.77 21.69
CA ILE A 178 21.32 9.10 22.20
C ILE A 178 21.43 10.17 23.29
N ILE A 179 20.73 11.29 23.11
CA ILE A 179 20.53 12.35 24.11
C ILE A 179 19.11 12.22 24.64
N ILE A 180 18.96 12.11 25.96
CA ILE A 180 17.67 12.04 26.65
C ILE A 180 17.52 13.19 27.66
N SER A 181 16.28 13.61 27.90
CA SER A 181 15.97 14.58 28.96
C SER A 181 16.09 13.95 30.35
N PRO A 182 16.54 14.68 31.39
CA PRO A 182 16.63 14.17 32.77
C PRO A 182 15.33 13.52 33.27
N GLN A 183 14.17 14.06 32.89
CA GLN A 183 12.84 13.59 33.29
C GLN A 183 12.52 12.17 32.78
N LEU A 184 13.20 11.70 31.74
CA LEU A 184 13.03 10.34 31.17
C LEU A 184 14.09 9.35 31.59
N SER A 185 14.96 9.76 32.50
CA SER A 185 15.96 8.88 33.09
C SER A 185 15.32 7.89 34.06
N ASN A 186 14.30 7.14 33.61
CA ASN A 186 13.98 5.87 34.22
C ASN A 186 15.25 5.02 34.13
N LYS A 187 15.87 4.76 35.29
CA LYS A 187 17.14 4.05 35.39
C LYS A 187 17.16 2.74 34.62
N ALA A 188 16.02 2.05 34.52
CA ALA A 188 15.91 0.80 33.76
C ALA A 188 16.13 0.99 32.26
N THR A 189 15.39 1.92 31.62
CA THR A 189 15.51 2.22 30.19
C THR A 189 16.89 2.79 29.86
N ALA A 190 17.37 3.71 30.69
CA ALA A 190 18.66 4.35 30.49
C ALA A 190 19.81 3.34 30.57
N LYS A 191 19.73 2.36 31.50
CA LYS A 191 20.68 1.25 31.62
C LYS A 191 20.65 0.32 30.42
N LEU A 192 19.46 -0.02 29.91
CA LEU A 192 19.31 -0.86 28.72
C LEU A 192 19.91 -0.18 27.47
N LEU A 193 19.58 1.09 27.23
CA LEU A 193 20.12 1.84 26.09
C LEU A 193 21.64 1.98 26.17
N SER A 194 22.19 2.22 27.37
CA SER A 194 23.64 2.32 27.59
C SER A 194 24.40 1.03 27.27
N SER A 195 23.73 -0.13 27.19
CA SER A 195 24.36 -1.39 26.80
C SER A 195 24.59 -1.51 25.29
N VAL A 196 23.84 -0.76 24.47
CA VAL A 196 23.82 -0.86 23.00
C VAL A 196 24.13 0.46 22.29
N ALA A 197 24.18 1.57 23.02
CA ALA A 197 24.42 2.91 22.48
C ALA A 197 25.20 3.78 23.48
N GLU A 198 25.83 4.84 22.98
CA GLU A 198 26.30 5.92 23.84
C GLU A 198 25.12 6.79 24.25
N VAL A 199 24.94 7.00 25.55
CA VAL A 199 23.82 7.77 26.10
C VAL A 199 24.33 8.96 26.89
N ARG A 200 23.80 10.14 26.59
CA ARG A 200 24.03 11.39 27.31
C ARG A 200 22.72 12.02 27.75
N VAL A 201 22.80 12.87 28.77
CA VAL A 201 21.66 13.53 29.39
C VAL A 201 21.77 15.04 29.22
N ARG A 202 20.67 15.67 28.79
CA ARG A 202 20.56 17.12 28.64
C ARG A 202 19.09 17.54 28.58
N GLU A 203 18.75 18.70 29.15
CA GLU A 203 17.44 19.33 28.95
C GLU A 203 17.21 19.68 27.47
N ILE A 204 16.06 19.28 26.93
CA ILE A 204 15.68 19.49 25.53
C ILE A 204 14.49 20.46 25.49
N THR A 205 14.73 21.72 25.13
CA THR A 205 13.76 22.81 25.32
C THR A 205 12.94 23.19 24.09
N PHE A 206 13.44 22.97 22.87
CA PHE A 206 12.83 23.50 21.64
C PHE A 206 12.39 22.43 20.62
N GLY A 207 12.66 21.16 20.91
CA GLY A 207 12.41 20.09 19.97
C GLY A 207 13.47 19.00 20.03
N GLY A 208 13.20 17.89 19.39
CA GLY A 208 14.12 16.76 19.28
C GLY A 208 14.37 16.41 17.82
N GLY A 209 15.06 15.30 17.60
CA GLY A 209 15.13 14.70 16.29
C GLY A 209 15.74 13.32 16.30
N VAL A 210 15.53 12.63 15.18
CA VAL A 210 16.13 11.34 14.87
C VAL A 210 16.74 11.42 13.49
N ILE A 211 18.02 11.09 13.38
CA ILE A 211 18.81 11.21 12.15
C ILE A 211 19.44 9.84 11.88
N ASN A 212 19.26 9.33 10.67
CA ASN A 212 19.98 8.14 10.18
C ASN A 212 21.05 8.56 9.17
N ASP A 213 22.24 7.98 9.26
CA ASP A 213 23.32 8.05 8.25
C ASP A 213 23.61 9.44 7.62
N SER A 214 23.26 10.53 8.32
CA SER A 214 23.18 11.90 7.79
C SER A 214 22.33 12.08 6.50
N SER A 215 21.48 11.11 6.16
CA SER A 215 20.68 11.09 4.93
C SER A 215 19.20 11.39 5.16
N GLU A 216 18.63 10.97 6.28
CA GLU A 216 17.22 11.25 6.63
C GLU A 216 17.14 11.81 8.04
N VAL A 217 16.17 12.70 8.26
CA VAL A 217 15.90 13.29 9.56
C VAL A 217 14.41 13.44 9.82
N VAL A 218 14.01 13.17 11.06
CA VAL A 218 12.75 13.64 11.63
C VAL A 218 13.08 14.65 12.71
N LEU A 219 12.71 15.91 12.52
CA LEU A 219 12.77 16.96 13.53
C LEU A 219 11.44 17.00 14.28
N LEU A 220 11.47 16.75 15.59
CA LEU A 220 10.31 16.80 16.47
C LEU A 220 10.14 18.23 16.97
N LEU A 221 8.98 18.83 16.69
CA LEU A 221 8.66 20.18 17.14
C LEU A 221 7.88 20.10 18.45
N LEU A 222 8.46 20.67 19.51
CA LEU A 222 7.81 20.80 20.81
C LEU A 222 7.21 22.19 20.95
N SER A 223 5.93 22.27 21.29
CA SER A 223 5.31 23.54 21.67
C SER A 223 5.76 23.92 23.09
N PRO A 224 5.93 25.22 23.41
CA PRO A 224 6.24 25.64 24.77
C PRO A 224 5.21 25.12 25.78
N GLY A 225 5.68 24.47 26.85
CA GLY A 225 4.83 23.89 27.90
C GLY A 225 4.26 22.49 27.58
N GLU A 226 4.55 21.92 26.41
CA GLU A 226 4.19 20.54 26.07
C GLU A 226 5.37 19.58 26.27
N ASN A 227 5.10 18.40 26.84
CA ASN A 227 6.12 17.37 27.07
C ASN A 227 6.21 16.34 25.93
N SER A 228 5.36 16.45 24.90
CA SER A 228 5.24 15.48 23.81
C SER A 228 5.05 16.22 22.49
N PRO A 229 5.78 15.86 21.42
CA PRO A 229 5.67 16.56 20.15
C PRO A 229 4.37 16.18 19.43
N LYS A 230 3.66 17.20 18.93
CA LYS A 230 2.45 17.03 18.09
C LYS A 230 2.72 17.22 16.61
N MET A 231 3.88 17.79 16.29
CA MET A 231 4.31 18.07 14.92
C MET A 231 5.75 17.62 14.71
N ALA A 232 6.04 17.23 13.48
CA ALA A 232 7.40 16.94 13.06
C ALA A 232 7.65 17.38 11.63
N ILE A 233 8.92 17.57 11.30
CA ILE A 233 9.39 17.77 9.94
C ILE A 233 10.20 16.52 9.57
N TYR A 234 9.72 15.73 8.63
CA TYR A 234 10.50 14.66 8.00
C TYR A 234 11.22 15.21 6.77
N SER A 235 12.48 14.84 6.57
CA SER A 235 13.24 15.31 5.44
C SER A 235 14.33 14.34 4.99
N THR A 236 14.48 14.23 3.67
CA THR A 236 15.60 13.58 2.97
C THR A 236 16.56 14.60 2.34
N TYR A 237 16.32 15.90 2.57
CA TYR A 237 17.11 16.97 1.99
C TYR A 237 18.47 16.99 2.66
N THR A 238 19.54 16.75 1.89
CA THR A 238 20.90 16.59 2.43
C THR A 238 21.36 17.81 3.24
N ALA A 239 20.96 19.02 2.85
CA ALA A 239 21.33 20.21 3.62
C ALA A 239 20.61 20.25 4.99
N LEU A 240 19.36 19.80 5.06
CA LEU A 240 18.58 19.79 6.30
C LEU A 240 19.03 18.67 7.23
N SER A 241 19.29 17.46 6.70
CA SER A 241 19.89 16.37 7.48
C SER A 241 21.28 16.74 8.00
N GLY A 242 22.10 17.42 7.18
CA GLY A 242 23.40 17.95 7.57
C GLY A 242 23.31 18.99 8.69
N ILE A 243 22.42 19.99 8.59
CA ILE A 243 22.20 20.98 9.65
C ILE A 243 21.70 20.32 10.92
N ALA A 244 20.78 19.36 10.82
CA ALA A 244 20.28 18.63 11.97
C ALA A 244 21.38 17.82 12.66
N GLN A 245 22.28 17.20 11.89
CA GLN A 245 23.41 16.45 12.42
C GLN A 245 24.41 17.38 13.12
N LEU A 246 24.73 18.54 12.53
CA LEU A 246 25.57 19.57 13.18
C LEU A 246 24.95 20.06 14.49
N TYR A 247 23.64 20.30 14.51
CA TYR A 247 22.93 20.70 15.72
C TYR A 247 22.95 19.60 16.78
N PHE A 248 22.76 18.34 16.38
CA PHE A 248 22.90 17.19 17.27
C PHE A 248 24.31 17.10 17.86
N ASP A 249 25.35 17.26 17.05
CA ASP A 249 26.75 17.18 17.50
C ASP A 249 27.07 18.30 18.50
N MET A 250 26.56 19.51 18.28
CA MET A 250 26.67 20.62 19.25
C MET A 250 25.96 20.29 20.58
N LEU A 251 24.74 19.74 20.52
CA LEU A 251 24.04 19.28 21.73
C LEU A 251 24.79 18.15 22.44
N TRP A 252 25.39 17.24 21.67
CA TRP A 252 26.15 16.11 22.16
C TRP A 252 27.38 16.57 22.95
N GLU A 253 28.18 17.47 22.39
CA GLU A 253 29.39 18.00 23.05
C GLU A 253 29.09 18.65 24.40
N HIS A 254 27.95 19.36 24.50
CA HIS A 254 27.54 20.06 25.71
C HIS A 254 26.60 19.21 26.61
N SER A 255 26.49 17.92 26.39
CA SER A 255 25.66 17.02 27.21
C SER A 255 26.49 16.18 28.18
N GLU A 256 25.90 15.87 29.33
CA GLU A 256 26.58 15.09 30.37
C GLU A 256 26.49 13.59 30.09
N ARG A 257 27.54 12.83 30.43
CA ARG A 257 27.44 11.36 30.40
C ARG A 257 26.42 10.90 31.43
N LEU A 258 25.57 9.95 31.04
CA LEU A 258 24.63 9.34 31.97
C LEU A 258 25.39 8.68 33.13
N LYS A 259 25.12 9.14 34.37
CA LYS A 259 25.58 8.48 35.60
C LYS A 259 24.55 7.41 35.98
N LEU A 260 24.91 6.14 35.80
CA LEU A 260 24.06 4.98 36.14
C LEU A 260 23.95 4.77 37.66
#